data_AF-A0A2T2Z0D6-F1
#
_entry.id   AF-A0A2T2Z0D6-F1
#
_cell.length_a   1.000
_cell.length_b   1.000
_cell.length_c   1.000
_cell.angle_alpha   90.00
_cell.angle_beta   90.00
_cell.angle_gamma   90.00
#
_symmetry.space_group_name_H-M   'P 1'
#
loop_
_entity.id
_entity.type
_entity.pdbx_description
1 polymer ?
#
loop_
_entity_poly.entity_id
_entity_poly.type
_entity_poly.pdbx_seq_one_letter_code
_entity_poly.pdbx_strand_id
1 'polypeptide(L)'
;MASWGKAARGIALGVGVVAVVAGCNSGGGSKGNATSAPASATVASDVPAGFDPCKDLPQSLLVSEKLIKPDPDKQDGAGGIKWRGCGWIQSDGYSATIDMTNITLPMVRANKDFTVDQELNVGGRPALTSHVGQQNSQADCAINVELKGGSLEISIDNPPGRRKSAGEDACGIAQRLAEGIIPAIPATL
;
A
#
# COMPACT_ATOMS: atom_id res chain seq x y z
N MET A 1 -4.01 13.00 -23.50
CA MET A 1 -4.87 12.38 -22.47
C MET A 1 -3.96 12.04 -21.31
N ALA A 2 -4.00 12.84 -20.25
CA ALA A 2 -3.08 12.72 -19.13
C ALA A 2 -3.35 11.42 -18.38
N SER A 3 -2.31 10.58 -18.25
CA SER A 3 -2.30 9.39 -17.41
C SER A 3 -2.45 9.81 -15.95
N TRP A 4 -3.68 9.89 -15.46
CA TRP A 4 -3.99 10.29 -14.08
C TRP A 4 -3.48 9.31 -13.02
N GLY A 5 -3.18 8.05 -13.37
CA GLY A 5 -2.63 7.05 -12.43
C GLY A 5 -1.28 7.42 -11.79
N LYS A 6 -0.45 8.25 -12.45
CA LYS A 6 0.83 8.71 -11.86
C LYS A 6 0.68 9.94 -10.95
N ALA A 7 -0.46 10.63 -10.99
CA ALA A 7 -0.64 11.91 -10.29
C ALA A 7 -1.24 11.78 -8.87
N ALA A 8 -1.92 10.66 -8.57
CA ALA A 8 -2.66 10.52 -7.31
C ALA A 8 -1.77 10.22 -6.08
N ARG A 9 -0.59 9.62 -6.27
CA ARG A 9 0.30 9.24 -5.15
C ARG A 9 1.19 10.37 -4.63
N GLY A 10 1.30 11.47 -5.38
CA GLY A 10 2.25 12.55 -5.12
C GLY A 10 1.71 13.77 -4.36
N ILE A 11 0.42 13.82 -4.02
CA ILE A 11 -0.18 15.04 -3.45
C ILE A 11 -0.84 14.75 -2.10
N ALA A 12 -0.20 15.34 -1.07
CA ALA A 12 -0.77 15.85 0.18
C ALA A 12 -0.86 14.94 1.42
N LEU A 13 0.27 14.56 2.01
CA LEU A 13 0.32 14.40 3.47
C LEU A 13 0.74 15.69 4.16
N GLY A 14 -0.27 16.51 4.46
CA GLY A 14 -0.14 17.73 5.25
C GLY A 14 0.42 17.43 6.64
N VAL A 15 1.52 18.10 6.97
CA VAL A 15 2.23 18.00 8.25
C VAL A 15 1.33 18.44 9.40
N GLY A 16 1.00 17.52 10.30
CA GLY A 16 0.44 17.81 11.62
C GLY A 16 1.49 17.60 12.71
N VAL A 17 2.47 18.50 12.84
CA VAL A 17 3.32 18.55 14.06
C VAL A 17 2.49 19.26 15.13
N VAL A 18 2.01 18.51 16.13
CA VAL A 18 1.53 19.11 17.38
C VAL A 18 2.55 18.79 18.47
N ALA A 19 3.23 19.84 18.92
CA ALA A 19 4.19 19.81 20.02
C ALA A 19 3.48 19.40 21.33
N VAL A 20 4.02 18.38 22.00
CA VAL A 20 3.57 18.00 23.34
C VAL A 20 4.24 18.90 24.36
N VAL A 21 3.47 19.81 24.96
CA VAL A 21 3.88 20.57 26.13
C VAL A 21 3.95 19.61 27.31
N ALA A 22 5.15 19.45 27.89
CA ALA A 22 5.35 18.69 29.11
C ALA A 22 4.64 19.39 30.28
N GLY A 23 3.46 18.90 30.66
CA GLY A 23 2.75 19.30 31.87
C GLY A 23 3.02 18.30 32.99
N CYS A 24 3.96 18.61 33.87
CA CYS A 24 4.10 17.94 35.15
C CYS A 24 3.04 18.52 36.10
N ASN A 25 2.04 17.73 36.51
CA ASN A 25 1.29 18.05 37.73
C ASN A 25 0.86 16.78 38.46
N SER A 26 1.26 16.71 39.73
CA SER A 26 0.95 15.65 40.67
C SER A 26 -0.52 15.68 41.12
N GLY A 27 -1.12 14.49 41.24
CA GLY A 27 -2.20 14.23 42.19
C GLY A 27 -3.58 13.95 41.60
N GLY A 28 -4.25 12.96 42.21
CA GLY A 28 -5.71 12.81 42.18
C GLY A 28 -6.24 11.79 41.19
N GLY A 29 -6.77 10.68 41.69
CA GLY A 29 -7.23 9.56 40.89
C GLY A 29 -8.46 9.84 40.02
N SER A 30 -8.55 9.07 38.93
CA SER A 30 -9.79 8.61 38.31
C SER A 30 -9.47 7.45 37.39
N LYS A 31 -10.30 6.41 37.44
CA LYS A 31 -10.29 5.26 36.53
C LYS A 31 -10.57 5.76 35.11
N GLY A 32 -9.54 6.16 34.40
CA GLY A 32 -9.59 6.45 32.97
C GLY A 32 -9.22 5.19 32.20
N ASN A 33 -10.11 4.74 31.32
CA ASN A 33 -9.75 3.81 30.25
C ASN A 33 -8.43 4.30 29.63
N ALA A 34 -7.40 3.47 29.69
CA ALA A 34 -6.18 3.69 28.96
C ALA A 34 -6.51 3.55 27.47
N THR A 35 -6.99 4.63 26.86
CA THR A 35 -6.85 4.83 25.43
C THR A 35 -5.34 4.92 25.21
N SER A 36 -4.74 3.78 24.86
CA SER A 36 -3.39 3.74 24.34
C SER A 36 -3.32 4.76 23.21
N ALA A 37 -2.66 5.89 23.45
CA ALA A 37 -2.32 6.81 22.38
C ALA A 37 -1.62 5.99 21.29
N PRO A 38 -1.98 6.13 20.01
CA PRO A 38 -1.24 5.45 18.96
C PRO A 38 0.20 5.92 19.09
N ALA A 39 1.11 4.98 19.34
CA ALA A 39 2.53 5.25 19.26
C ALA A 39 2.73 5.93 17.90
N SER A 40 3.26 7.15 17.89
CA SER A 40 3.63 7.82 16.65
C SER A 40 4.66 6.92 15.97
N ALA A 41 4.20 6.08 15.04
CA ALA A 41 5.02 5.09 14.38
C ALA A 41 6.10 5.86 13.64
N THR A 42 7.34 5.76 14.11
CA THR A 42 8.46 6.40 13.45
C THR A 42 8.65 5.70 12.12
N VAL A 43 8.55 6.45 11.02
CA VAL A 43 8.71 5.90 9.67
C VAL A 43 10.12 5.29 9.55
N ALA A 44 10.21 4.06 9.04
CA ALA A 44 11.50 3.41 8.82
C ALA A 44 12.33 4.20 7.80
N SER A 45 13.65 4.25 7.98
CA SER A 45 14.55 5.04 7.11
C SER A 45 14.59 4.54 5.66
N ASP A 46 14.21 3.30 5.42
CA ASP A 46 14.13 2.70 4.08
C ASP A 46 13.03 1.64 3.99
N VAL A 47 12.75 1.19 2.77
CA VAL A 47 11.78 0.11 2.50
C VAL A 47 12.33 -1.26 2.95
N PRO A 48 11.47 -2.27 3.20
CA PRO A 48 11.94 -3.62 3.49
C PRO A 48 12.81 -4.16 2.34
N ALA A 49 14.01 -4.64 2.67
CA ALA A 49 15.00 -5.11 1.71
C ALA A 49 14.97 -6.65 1.59
N GLY A 50 15.33 -7.20 0.43
CA GLY A 50 15.38 -8.65 0.20
C GLY A 50 14.30 -9.18 -0.75
N PHE A 51 13.50 -8.29 -1.32
CA PHE A 51 12.61 -8.57 -2.45
C PHE A 51 12.59 -7.35 -3.37
N ASP A 52 12.88 -7.54 -4.67
CA ASP A 52 12.82 -6.52 -5.71
C ASP A 52 11.59 -6.79 -6.61
N PRO A 53 10.50 -6.00 -6.49
CA PRO A 53 9.29 -6.19 -7.30
C PRO A 53 9.48 -6.06 -8.83
N CYS A 54 10.64 -5.60 -9.29
CA CYS A 54 10.97 -5.57 -10.71
C CYS A 54 11.58 -6.88 -11.23
N LYS A 55 12.14 -7.71 -10.33
CA LYS A 55 12.98 -8.87 -10.71
C LYS A 55 12.55 -10.17 -10.06
N ASP A 56 12.00 -10.09 -8.85
CA ASP A 56 11.77 -11.25 -7.98
C ASP A 56 10.31 -11.72 -8.01
N LEU A 57 9.45 -11.09 -8.82
CA LEU A 57 8.08 -11.58 -9.04
C LEU A 57 8.11 -12.97 -9.67
N PRO A 58 7.29 -13.93 -9.18
CA PRO A 58 7.25 -15.27 -9.76
C PRO A 58 6.93 -15.23 -11.25
N GLN A 59 7.75 -15.90 -12.06
CA GLN A 59 7.55 -15.93 -13.51
C GLN A 59 6.19 -16.55 -13.88
N SER A 60 5.71 -17.53 -13.12
CA SER A 60 4.39 -18.11 -13.29
C SER A 60 3.27 -17.09 -13.14
N LEU A 61 3.38 -16.17 -12.18
CA LEU A 61 2.43 -15.07 -11.96
C LEU A 61 2.44 -14.10 -13.13
N LEU A 62 3.63 -13.69 -13.60
CA LEU A 62 3.76 -12.79 -14.75
C LEU A 62 3.10 -13.37 -16.00
N VAL A 63 3.28 -14.67 -16.23
CA VAL A 63 2.68 -15.39 -17.36
C VAL A 63 1.17 -15.52 -17.21
N SER A 64 0.67 -15.93 -16.03
CA SER A 64 -0.77 -16.13 -15.80
C SER A 64 -1.55 -14.82 -15.92
N GLU A 65 -1.02 -13.74 -15.35
CA GLU A 65 -1.63 -12.42 -15.35
C GLU A 65 -1.33 -11.62 -16.64
N LYS A 66 -0.44 -12.15 -17.49
CA LYS A 66 0.03 -11.52 -18.74
C LYS A 66 0.60 -10.12 -18.49
N LEU A 67 1.29 -9.96 -17.37
CA LEU A 67 1.95 -8.72 -16.98
C LEU A 67 3.21 -8.52 -17.80
N ILE A 68 3.34 -7.33 -18.37
CA ILE A 68 4.45 -6.95 -19.22
C ILE A 68 4.93 -5.55 -18.87
N LYS A 69 6.09 -5.19 -19.45
CA LYS A 69 6.68 -3.83 -19.42
C LYS A 69 6.91 -3.32 -17.99
N PRO A 70 7.78 -3.96 -17.20
CA PRO A 70 8.20 -3.38 -15.93
C PRO A 70 8.78 -1.98 -16.17
N ASP A 71 8.14 -0.96 -15.61
CA ASP A 71 8.62 0.42 -15.57
C ASP A 71 9.10 0.71 -14.15
N PRO A 72 10.39 1.01 -13.92
CA PRO A 72 10.89 1.29 -12.58
C PRO A 72 10.08 2.35 -11.86
N ASP A 73 9.59 2.02 -10.68
CA ASP A 73 8.91 2.94 -9.77
C ASP A 73 9.78 3.20 -8.54
N LYS A 74 10.33 4.42 -8.46
CA LYS A 74 11.17 4.87 -7.34
C LYS A 74 10.74 6.26 -6.95
N GLN A 75 10.02 6.36 -5.84
CA GLN A 75 9.45 7.62 -5.36
C GLN A 75 9.82 7.86 -3.90
N ASP A 76 10.18 9.10 -3.60
CA ASP A 76 10.37 9.60 -2.24
C ASP A 76 9.25 10.59 -1.94
N GLY A 77 8.38 10.20 -1.03
CA GLY A 77 7.23 10.99 -0.58
C GLY A 77 7.55 11.88 0.62
N ALA A 78 6.57 12.70 0.98
CA ALA A 78 6.63 13.51 2.18
C ALA A 78 6.78 12.63 3.44
N GLY A 79 7.38 13.17 4.50
CA GLY A 79 7.53 12.46 5.78
C GLY A 79 8.49 11.27 5.75
N GLY A 80 9.35 11.16 4.72
CA GLY A 80 10.31 10.07 4.58
C GLY A 80 9.72 8.78 4.02
N ILE A 81 8.50 8.84 3.45
CA ILE A 81 7.88 7.70 2.78
C ILE A 81 8.64 7.36 1.51
N LYS A 82 8.77 6.07 1.21
CA LYS A 82 9.50 5.58 0.05
C LYS A 82 8.75 4.45 -0.63
N TRP A 83 8.73 4.46 -1.95
CA TRP A 83 8.29 3.34 -2.79
C TRP A 83 9.44 2.88 -3.67
N ARG A 84 9.66 1.57 -3.72
CA ARG A 84 10.68 0.93 -4.56
C ARG A 84 10.05 -0.29 -5.20
N GLY A 85 9.87 -0.24 -6.51
CA GLY A 85 9.23 -1.32 -7.24
C GLY A 85 9.12 -1.03 -8.71
N CYS A 86 8.08 -1.58 -9.33
CA CYS A 86 7.82 -1.44 -10.75
C CYS A 86 6.32 -1.33 -11.05
N GLY A 87 6.01 -0.53 -12.08
CA GLY A 87 4.74 -0.56 -12.78
C GLY A 87 4.69 -1.71 -13.79
N TRP A 88 3.54 -2.35 -13.89
CA TRP A 88 3.26 -3.50 -14.74
C TRP A 88 1.93 -3.29 -15.46
N ILE A 89 1.80 -3.83 -16.67
CA ILE A 89 0.61 -3.66 -17.49
C ILE A 89 0.10 -5.01 -17.98
N GLN A 90 -1.21 -5.24 -17.83
CA GLN A 90 -1.93 -6.22 -18.63
C GLN A 90 -2.47 -5.53 -19.88
N SER A 91 -1.99 -5.90 -21.07
CA SER A 91 -2.41 -5.23 -22.31
C SER A 91 -3.91 -5.35 -22.54
N ASP A 92 -4.61 -4.21 -22.68
CA ASP A 92 -6.08 -4.13 -22.79
C ASP A 92 -6.83 -4.66 -21.54
N GLY A 93 -6.14 -4.63 -20.40
CA GLY A 93 -6.63 -4.91 -19.06
C GLY A 93 -6.23 -3.79 -18.08
N TYR A 94 -5.86 -4.17 -16.87
CA TYR A 94 -5.45 -3.26 -15.80
C TYR A 94 -3.95 -2.89 -15.87
N SER A 95 -3.56 -1.87 -15.10
CA SER A 95 -2.17 -1.63 -14.70
C SER A 95 -2.00 -1.81 -13.20
N ALA A 96 -0.84 -2.31 -12.80
CA ALA A 96 -0.47 -2.52 -11.42
C ALA A 96 0.85 -1.81 -11.11
N THR A 97 0.93 -1.06 -10.02
CA THR A 97 2.21 -0.73 -9.40
C THR A 97 2.43 -1.69 -8.25
N ILE A 98 3.60 -2.34 -8.19
CA ILE A 98 3.96 -3.27 -7.13
C ILE A 98 5.23 -2.75 -6.48
N ASP A 99 5.13 -2.33 -5.21
CA ASP A 99 6.21 -1.66 -4.49
C ASP A 99 6.49 -2.32 -3.13
N MET A 100 7.77 -2.30 -2.76
CA MET A 100 8.14 -2.30 -1.35
C MET A 100 8.03 -0.87 -0.84
N THR A 101 7.34 -0.68 0.29
CA THR A 101 7.18 0.63 0.93
C THR A 101 7.45 0.56 2.42
N ASN A 102 7.90 1.67 3.01
CA ASN A 102 8.02 1.82 4.46
C ASN A 102 6.71 2.26 5.14
N ILE A 103 5.60 2.29 4.38
CA ILE A 103 4.24 2.45 4.92
C ILE A 103 3.83 1.16 5.63
N THR A 104 3.39 1.30 6.88
CA THR A 104 2.83 0.20 7.68
C THR A 104 1.30 0.23 7.66
N LEU A 105 0.64 -0.90 7.97
CA LEU A 105 -0.83 -0.94 8.03
C LEU A 105 -1.43 0.10 9.00
N PRO A 106 -0.88 0.32 10.22
CA PRO A 106 -1.34 1.39 11.09
C PRO A 106 -1.25 2.79 10.46
N MET A 107 -0.24 3.05 9.63
CA MET A 107 -0.11 4.32 8.92
C MET A 107 -1.20 4.50 7.85
N VAL A 108 -1.55 3.43 7.12
CA VAL A 108 -2.67 3.48 6.15
C VAL A 108 -3.97 3.83 6.87
N ARG A 109 -4.27 3.14 7.99
CA ARG A 109 -5.47 3.40 8.80
C ARG A 109 -5.53 4.81 9.38
N ALA A 110 -4.38 5.36 9.77
CA ALA A 110 -4.31 6.70 10.36
C ALA A 110 -4.41 7.83 9.33
N ASN A 111 -4.18 7.52 8.06
CA ASN A 111 -4.19 8.50 6.99
C ASN A 111 -5.61 8.72 6.46
N LYS A 112 -6.09 9.97 6.60
CA LYS A 112 -7.45 10.38 6.24
C LYS A 112 -7.70 10.43 4.73
N ASP A 113 -6.66 10.40 3.92
CA ASP A 113 -6.78 10.34 2.47
C ASP A 113 -7.13 8.93 1.99
N PHE A 114 -6.95 7.91 2.83
CA PHE A 114 -7.34 6.54 2.51
C PHE A 114 -8.65 6.17 3.20
N THR A 115 -9.50 5.48 2.45
CA THR A 115 -10.63 4.73 3.00
C THR A 115 -10.22 3.26 3.00
N VAL A 116 -10.22 2.62 4.17
CA VAL A 116 -9.98 1.17 4.28
C VAL A 116 -11.25 0.44 3.88
N ASP A 117 -11.14 -0.42 2.87
CA ASP A 117 -12.26 -1.20 2.32
C ASP A 117 -12.44 -2.52 3.07
N GLN A 118 -11.34 -3.23 3.32
CA GLN A 118 -11.36 -4.55 3.94
C GLN A 118 -10.06 -4.84 4.70
N GLU A 119 -10.20 -5.53 5.84
CA GLU A 119 -9.10 -6.17 6.57
C GLU A 119 -9.06 -7.66 6.22
N LEU A 120 -7.89 -8.21 5.94
CA LEU A 120 -7.72 -9.59 5.49
C LEU A 120 -6.33 -10.16 5.85
N ASN A 121 -6.08 -11.40 5.45
CA ASN A 121 -4.76 -12.02 5.55
C ASN A 121 -4.35 -12.57 4.19
N VAL A 122 -3.08 -12.36 3.81
CA VAL A 122 -2.49 -12.89 2.57
C VAL A 122 -1.25 -13.68 2.93
N GLY A 123 -1.24 -14.99 2.63
CA GLY A 123 -0.10 -15.86 2.94
C GLY A 123 0.31 -15.86 4.42
N GLY A 124 -0.66 -15.72 5.34
CA GLY A 124 -0.43 -15.66 6.78
C GLY A 124 0.04 -14.29 7.30
N ARG A 125 0.12 -13.26 6.45
CA ARG A 125 0.45 -11.90 6.83
C ARG A 125 -0.83 -11.04 6.92
N PRO A 126 -0.98 -10.19 7.94
CA PRO A 126 -2.04 -9.18 7.97
C PRO A 126 -1.98 -8.30 6.72
N ALA A 127 -3.14 -7.93 6.20
CA ALA A 127 -3.26 -7.06 5.05
C ALA A 127 -4.55 -6.23 5.14
N LEU A 128 -4.59 -5.15 4.37
CA LEU A 128 -5.83 -4.39 4.14
C LEU A 128 -5.89 -3.91 2.69
N THR A 129 -7.11 -3.77 2.18
CA THR A 129 -7.38 -3.04 0.94
C THR A 129 -7.87 -1.64 1.25
N SER A 130 -7.54 -0.69 0.38
CA SER A 130 -7.96 0.71 0.52
C SER A 130 -8.05 1.41 -0.84
N HIS A 131 -8.75 2.54 -0.87
CA HIS A 131 -8.76 3.47 -2.00
C HIS A 131 -8.55 4.92 -1.52
N VAL A 132 -8.15 5.81 -2.42
CA VAL A 132 -7.89 7.22 -2.08
C VAL A 132 -9.16 8.04 -2.19
N GLY A 133 -9.49 8.77 -1.13
CA GLY A 133 -10.53 9.79 -1.10
C GLY A 133 -11.91 9.28 -1.51
N GLN A 134 -12.34 9.67 -2.71
CA GLN A 134 -13.64 9.30 -3.29
C GLN A 134 -13.48 8.53 -4.60
N GLN A 135 -12.31 7.93 -4.84
CA GLN A 135 -12.10 7.05 -5.98
C GLN A 135 -13.09 5.87 -5.94
N ASN A 136 -13.44 5.36 -7.12
CA ASN A 136 -14.27 4.17 -7.21
C ASN A 136 -13.42 2.95 -6.91
N SER A 137 -13.64 2.30 -5.76
CA SER A 137 -12.90 1.10 -5.34
C SER A 137 -12.99 -0.06 -6.33
N GLN A 138 -14.01 -0.08 -7.21
CA GLN A 138 -14.12 -1.07 -8.28
C GLN A 138 -13.07 -0.88 -9.39
N ALA A 139 -12.59 0.34 -9.60
CA ALA A 139 -11.63 0.71 -10.64
C ALA A 139 -10.24 1.02 -10.08
N ASP A 140 -10.15 1.56 -8.86
CA ASP A 140 -8.91 1.93 -8.20
C ASP A 140 -8.83 1.25 -6.84
N CYS A 141 -7.83 0.42 -6.59
CA CYS A 141 -7.65 -0.21 -5.28
C CYS A 141 -6.19 -0.47 -4.96
N ALA A 142 -5.80 -0.21 -3.73
CA ALA A 142 -4.55 -0.59 -3.13
C ALA A 142 -4.74 -1.79 -2.21
N ILE A 143 -3.76 -2.70 -2.16
CA ILE A 143 -3.59 -3.63 -1.03
C ILE A 143 -2.22 -3.40 -0.41
N ASN A 144 -2.17 -3.35 0.92
CA ASN A 144 -0.93 -3.35 1.68
C ASN A 144 -0.85 -4.66 2.47
N VAL A 145 0.20 -5.45 2.26
CA VAL A 145 0.48 -6.67 3.03
C VAL A 145 1.65 -6.41 3.97
N GLU A 146 1.48 -6.73 5.25
CA GLU A 146 2.42 -6.37 6.31
C GLU A 146 3.79 -7.04 6.14
N LEU A 147 4.82 -6.20 6.27
CA LEU A 147 6.23 -6.58 6.35
C LEU A 147 6.89 -5.83 7.52
N LYS A 148 8.02 -6.32 8.02
CA LYS A 148 8.80 -5.69 9.06
C LYS A 148 9.35 -4.36 8.55
N GLY A 149 8.88 -3.28 9.17
CA GLY A 149 9.27 -1.92 8.82
C GLY A 149 8.53 -1.33 7.62
N GLY A 150 7.47 -1.99 7.13
CA GLY A 150 6.75 -1.50 5.95
C GLY A 150 5.64 -2.43 5.44
N SER A 151 5.41 -2.43 4.14
CA SER A 151 4.49 -3.34 3.47
C SER A 151 4.89 -3.60 2.02
N LEU A 152 4.38 -4.68 1.46
CA LEU A 152 4.19 -4.82 0.03
C LEU A 152 2.92 -4.04 -0.34
N GLU A 153 3.04 -3.05 -1.21
CA GLU A 153 1.90 -2.28 -1.71
C GLU A 153 1.63 -2.61 -3.17
N ILE A 154 0.37 -2.92 -3.50
CA ILE A 154 -0.07 -3.15 -4.88
C ILE A 154 -1.19 -2.18 -5.23
N SER A 155 -0.83 -1.17 -6.03
CA SER A 155 -1.66 -0.20 -6.77
C SER A 155 -2.37 -0.73 -8.00
N ILE A 156 -3.69 -0.99 -8.02
CA ILE A 156 -4.43 -1.34 -9.24
C ILE A 156 -5.19 -0.13 -9.80
N ASP A 157 -5.02 0.11 -11.10
CA ASP A 157 -5.89 0.94 -11.95
C ASP A 157 -6.53 0.01 -13.00
N ASN A 158 -7.83 -0.23 -12.86
CA ASN A 158 -8.66 -1.08 -13.71
C ASN A 158 -9.84 -0.30 -14.31
N PRO A 159 -9.62 0.47 -15.39
CA PRO A 159 -10.68 1.26 -15.98
C PRO A 159 -11.72 0.36 -16.68
N PRO A 160 -13.04 0.67 -16.55
CA PRO A 160 -14.13 -0.22 -17.01
C PRO A 160 -14.17 -0.47 -18.52
N GLY A 161 -13.43 0.30 -19.33
CA GLY A 161 -13.35 0.13 -20.78
C GLY A 161 -12.36 -0.92 -21.26
N ARG A 162 -11.66 -1.62 -20.35
CA ARG A 162 -10.58 -2.55 -20.70
C ARG A 162 -11.12 -3.96 -20.87
N ARG A 163 -11.14 -4.46 -22.11
CA ARG A 163 -11.89 -5.67 -22.46
C ARG A 163 -11.51 -6.90 -21.65
N LYS A 164 -10.25 -7.01 -21.20
CA LYS A 164 -9.77 -8.19 -20.46
C LYS A 164 -10.13 -8.19 -18.98
N SER A 165 -10.33 -7.02 -18.37
CA SER A 165 -10.53 -6.87 -16.93
C SER A 165 -11.77 -6.04 -16.57
N ALA A 166 -12.61 -5.66 -17.54
CA ALA A 166 -13.80 -4.83 -17.34
C ALA A 166 -14.85 -5.43 -16.39
N GLY A 167 -14.84 -6.75 -16.19
CA GLY A 167 -15.72 -7.46 -15.25
C GLY A 167 -15.08 -7.79 -13.91
N GLU A 168 -13.81 -7.41 -13.71
CA GLU A 168 -13.07 -7.67 -12.48
C GLU A 168 -13.09 -6.44 -11.57
N ASP A 169 -13.16 -6.69 -10.27
CA ASP A 169 -13.00 -5.68 -9.24
C ASP A 169 -11.50 -5.41 -9.00
N ALA A 170 -11.11 -4.14 -8.88
CA ALA A 170 -9.72 -3.75 -8.68
C ALA A 170 -9.11 -4.34 -7.39
N CYS A 171 -9.87 -4.39 -6.28
CA CYS A 171 -9.38 -5.02 -5.04
C CYS A 171 -9.23 -6.54 -5.20
N GLY A 172 -10.14 -7.18 -5.94
CA GLY A 172 -10.00 -8.59 -6.32
C GLY A 172 -8.73 -8.89 -7.11
N ILE A 173 -8.37 -8.02 -8.06
CA ILE A 173 -7.09 -8.11 -8.79
C ILE A 173 -5.91 -7.92 -7.83
N ALA A 174 -5.96 -6.89 -6.98
CA ALA A 174 -4.91 -6.56 -6.03
C ALA A 174 -4.61 -7.74 -5.08
N GLN A 175 -5.66 -8.33 -4.51
CA GLN A 175 -5.56 -9.49 -3.62
C GLN A 175 -4.96 -10.69 -4.34
N ARG A 176 -5.43 -11.02 -5.55
CA ARG A 176 -4.89 -12.13 -6.34
C ARG A 176 -3.40 -11.98 -6.64
N LEU A 177 -2.96 -10.77 -7.00
CA LEU A 177 -1.54 -10.49 -7.18
C LEU A 177 -0.76 -10.66 -5.88
N ALA A 178 -1.27 -10.13 -4.76
CA ALA A 178 -0.63 -10.28 -3.47
C ALA A 178 -0.48 -11.76 -3.08
N GLU A 179 -1.53 -12.58 -3.24
CA GLU A 179 -1.51 -14.03 -2.98
C GLU A 179 -0.45 -14.75 -3.83
N GLY A 180 -0.26 -14.34 -5.08
CA GLY A 180 0.77 -14.88 -5.96
C GLY A 180 2.19 -14.44 -5.60
N ILE A 181 2.37 -13.27 -4.96
CA ILE A 181 3.68 -12.67 -4.68
C ILE A 181 4.20 -13.08 -3.31
N ILE A 182 3.36 -13.07 -2.27
CA ILE A 182 3.78 -13.30 -0.88
C ILE A 182 4.62 -14.57 -0.69
N PRO A 183 4.34 -15.72 -1.33
CA PRO A 183 5.18 -16.91 -1.21
C PRO A 183 6.64 -16.73 -1.64
N ALA A 184 6.95 -15.73 -2.47
CA ALA A 184 8.31 -15.41 -2.91
C ALA A 184 9.03 -14.41 -1.99
N ILE A 185 8.31 -13.76 -1.05
CA ILE A 185 8.90 -12.82 -0.11
C ILE A 185 9.49 -13.60 1.09
N PRO A 186 10.75 -13.35 1.49
CA PRO A 186 11.35 -14.01 2.64
C PRO A 186 10.50 -13.87 3.91
N ALA A 187 10.28 -14.97 4.63
CA ALA A 187 9.52 -14.98 5.89
C ALA A 187 10.19 -14.19 7.03
N THR A 188 11.47 -13.84 6.88
CA THR A 188 12.23 -12.99 7.83
C THR A 188 11.88 -11.51 7.70
N LEU A 189 11.24 -11.13 6.59
CA LEU A 189 10.61 -9.83 6.42
C LEU A 189 9.22 -9.84 7.04
#